data_AF-J9FHT7-F1
#
_entry.id   AF-J9FHT7-F1
#
_cell.length_a   1.000
_cell.length_b   1.000
_cell.length_c   1.000
_cell.angle_alpha   90.00
_cell.angle_beta   90.00
_cell.angle_gamma   90.00
#
_symmetry.space_group_name_H-M   'P 1'
#
loop_
_entity.id
_entity.type
_entity.pdbx_description
1 polymer ?
#
loop_
_entity_poly.entity_id
_entity_poly.type
_entity_poly.pdbx_seq_one_letter_code
_entity_poly.pdbx_strand_id
1 'polypeptide(L)' 'MELLSQLNAEGTTIVMVTHSQHDATYAHRIIHLFYGQVVDELDGML' A
#
# COMPACT_ATOMS: atom_id res chain seq x y z
N MET A 1 -2.57 0.93 12.20
CA MET A 1 -2.08 -0.36 11.63
C MET A 1 -1.02 -0.99 12.53
N GLU A 2 -1.26 -1.03 13.85
CA GLU A 2 -0.21 -1.31 14.84
C GLU A 2 0.38 -2.72 14.73
N LEU A 3 -0.46 -3.76 14.73
CA LEU A 3 0.00 -5.15 14.65
C LEU A 3 0.82 -5.46 13.38
N LEU A 4 0.34 -5.01 12.21
CA LEU A 4 1.01 -5.26 10.94
C LEU A 4 2.35 -4.51 10.86
N SER A 5 2.41 -3.27 11.36
CA SER A 5 3.66 -2.53 11.45
C SER A 5 4.67 -3.22 12.37
N GLN A 6 4.22 -3.79 13.51
CA GLN A 6 5.08 -4.56 14.40
C GLN A 6 5.65 -5.80 13.70
N LEU A 7 4.80 -6.61 13.07
CA LEU A 7 5.24 -7.83 12.37
C LEU A 7 6.22 -7.51 11.23
N ASN A 8 6.02 -6.39 10.52
CA ASN A 8 6.95 -5.94 9.49
C ASN A 8 8.29 -5.48 10.08
N ALA A 9 8.27 -4.78 11.22
CA ALA A 9 9.47 -4.41 11.96
C ALA A 9 10.24 -5.64 12.48
N GLU A 10 9.54 -6.73 12.80
CA GLU A 10 10.12 -8.02 13.19
C GLU A 10 10.66 -8.84 11.99
N GLY A 11 10.54 -8.33 10.76
CA GLY A 11 11.14 -8.91 9.55
C GLY A 11 10.15 -9.64 8.63
N THR A 12 8.85 -9.64 8.95
CA THR A 12 7.84 -10.23 8.06
C THR A 12 7.58 -9.33 6.86
N THR A 13 7.66 -9.86 5.64
CA THR A 13 7.25 -9.11 4.45
C THR A 13 5.72 -9.09 4.37
N ILE A 14 5.12 -7.89 4.28
CA ILE A 14 3.67 -7.71 4.18
C ILE A 14 3.32 -7.12 2.83
N VAL A 15 2.36 -7.74 2.14
CA VAL A 15 1.70 -7.19 0.96
C VAL A 15 0.24 -6.93 1.33
N MET A 16 -0.16 -5.67 1.26
CA MET A 16 -1.51 -5.21 1.62
C MET A 16 -2.18 -4.62 0.38
N VAL A 17 -3.44 -4.98 0.15
CA VAL A 17 -4.30 -4.36 -0.86
C VAL A 17 -5.38 -3.59 -0.13
N THR A 18 -5.56 -2.31 -0.45
CA THR A 18 -6.58 -1.46 0.15
C THR A 18 -7.06 -0.41 -0.84
N HIS A 19 -8.33 -0.02 -0.72
CA HIS A 19 -8.89 1.16 -1.41
C HIS A 19 -8.81 2.43 -0.54
N SER A 20 -8.36 2.32 0.71
CA SER A 20 -8.22 3.45 1.64
C SER A 20 -6.86 4.10 1.46
N GLN A 21 -6.84 5.35 0.99
CA GLN A 21 -5.60 6.11 0.88
C GLN A 21 -4.93 6.28 2.26
N HIS A 22 -5.72 6.47 3.32
CA HIS A 22 -5.21 6.55 4.70
C HIS A 22 -4.45 5.28 5.08
N ASP A 23 -5.02 4.11 4.85
CA ASP A 23 -4.37 2.84 5.23
C ASP A 23 -3.12 2.56 4.38
N ALA A 24 -3.13 2.97 3.12
CA ALA A 24 -1.96 2.85 2.25
C ALA A 24 -0.75 3.63 2.77
N THR A 25 -0.96 4.76 3.48
CA THR A 25 0.14 5.58 4.03
C THR A 25 0.98 4.87 5.09
N TYR A 26 0.50 3.78 5.68
CA TYR A 26 1.29 2.98 6.63
C TYR A 26 2.32 2.06 5.94
N ALA A 27 2.25 1.88 4.62
CA ALA A 27 3.16 1.02 3.88
C ALA A 27 4.46 1.75 3.54
N HIS A 28 5.59 1.03 3.57
CA HIS A 28 6.89 1.55 3.13
C HIS A 28 6.95 1.81 1.61
N ARG A 29 6.12 1.11 0.84
CA ARG A 29 5.99 1.28 -0.61
C ARG A 29 4.53 1.13 -1.00
N ILE A 30 4.04 2.11 -1.76
CA ILE A 30 2.71 2.09 -2.36
C ILE A 30 2.89 1.75 -3.85
N ILE A 31 2.06 0.84 -4.37
CA ILE A 31 1.99 0.49 -5.78
C ILE A 31 0.57 0.77 -6.24
N HIS A 32 0.41 1.61 -7.26
CA HIS A 32 -0.88 1.85 -7.88
C HIS A 32 -1.11 0.84 -9.01
N LEU A 33 -2.29 0.21 -9.01
CA LEU A 33 -2.72 -0.71 -10.05
C LEU A 33 -3.95 -0.16 -10.75
N PHE A 34 -3.87 -0.05 -12.08
CA PHE A 34 -4.97 0.39 -12.93
C PHE A 34 -5.05 -0.49 -14.17
N TYR A 35 -6.24 -1.03 -14.45
CA TYR A 35 -6.48 -2.00 -15.54
C TYR A 35 -5.42 -3.11 -15.67
N GLY A 36 -4.98 -3.68 -14.54
CA GLY A 36 -4.01 -4.77 -14.51
C GLY A 36 -2.56 -4.35 -14.79
N GLN A 37 -2.29 -3.05 -14.83
CA GLN A 37 -0.94 -2.49 -15.00
C GLN A 37 -0.52 -1.70 -13.76
N VAL A 38 0.78 -1.70 -13.49
CA VAL A 38 1.39 -0.81 -12.49
C VAL A 38 1.54 0.57 -13.12
N VAL A 39 1.05 1.58 -12.42
CA VAL A 39 1.13 2.99 -12.84
C VAL A 39 1.85 3.81 -11.76
N ASP A 40 2.51 4.90 -12.15
CA ASP A 40 3.32 5.72 -11.23
C ASP A 40 2.45 6.57 -10.29
N GLU A 41 1.37 7.16 -10.80
CA GLU A 41 0.41 7.93 -10.02
C GLU A 41 -1.02 7.67 -10.51
N LEU A 42 -2.00 7.76 -9.61
CA LEU A 42 -3.42 7.83 -9.97
C LEU A 42 -3.77 9.29 -10.32
N ASP A 43 -3.08 9.83 -11.31
CA ASP A 43 -3.18 11.24 -11.66
C ASP A 43 -4.58 11.56 -12.23
N GLY A 44 -5.32 12.46 -11.58
CA GLY A 44 -6.61 12.98 -12.06
C GLY A 44 -7.85 12.08 -11.98
N MET A 45 -7.83 10.95 -11.25
CA MET A 45 -8.98 10.02 -11.17
C MET A 45 -9.76 10.04 -9.84
N LEU A 46 -9.60 11.10 -9.03
CA LEU A 46 -10.47 11.43 -7.89
C LEU A 46 -10.88 12.91 -7.94
#